data_AF-A0A1I7U3S6-F1
#
_entry.id   AF-A0A1I7U3S6-F1
#
_cell.length_a   1.000
_cell.length_b   1.000
_cell.length_c   1.000
_cell.angle_alpha   90.00
_cell.angle_beta   90.00
_cell.angle_gamma   90.00
#
_symmetry.space_group_name_H-M   'P 1'
#
loop_
_entity.id
_entity.type
_entity.pdbx_description
1 polymer ?
#
loop_
_entity_poly.entity_id
_entity_poly.type
_entity_poly.pdbx_seq_one_letter_code
_entity_poly.pdbx_strand_id
1 'polypeptide(L)'
;MKTILLLLSLTSLSLAFGGLGIALPAGEKDFHLPIRTDKDVKAFTREFANGKKETWSLTGPNKGGWVDEKGKKVDSSNFVFKAPDSLTIKKLSKADSAYYDYVSIHEPVNPGTLPPGVHIDPGMPSGIDLTVN
;
A
#
# COMPACT_ATOMS: atom_id res chain seq x y z
N MET A 1 8.82 51.96 -0.09
CA MET A 1 7.99 51.19 0.86
C MET A 1 8.11 49.72 0.48
N LYS A 2 8.42 48.87 1.46
CA LYS A 2 8.99 47.52 1.27
C LYS A 2 7.92 46.52 0.85
N THR A 3 8.13 45.82 -0.26
CA THR A 3 7.30 44.72 -0.73
C THR A 3 7.46 43.53 0.22
N ILE A 4 6.37 43.09 0.84
CA ILE A 4 6.35 41.94 1.75
C ILE A 4 6.40 40.66 0.89
N LEU A 5 7.47 39.88 1.09
CA LEU A 5 7.63 38.54 0.53
C LEU A 5 6.73 37.58 1.33
N LEU A 6 5.76 36.95 0.68
CA LEU A 6 4.96 35.88 1.28
C LEU A 6 5.81 34.59 1.29
N LEU A 7 6.34 34.22 2.46
CA LEU A 7 6.95 32.90 2.66
C LEU A 7 5.83 31.85 2.77
N LEU A 8 5.68 31.01 1.75
CA LEU A 8 4.88 29.80 1.83
C LEU A 8 5.59 28.81 2.76
N SER A 9 5.11 28.68 4.00
CA SER A 9 5.60 27.66 4.93
C SER A 9 5.17 26.28 4.44
N LEU A 10 6.11 25.49 3.93
CA LEU A 10 5.97 24.05 3.77
C LEU A 10 5.79 23.43 5.17
N THR A 11 4.55 23.15 5.56
CA THR A 11 4.27 22.30 6.70
C THR A 11 4.55 20.86 6.29
N SER A 12 5.74 20.37 6.66
CA SER A 12 6.08 18.95 6.61
C SER A 12 5.11 18.19 7.51
N LEU A 13 4.17 17.48 6.89
CA LEU A 13 3.19 16.62 7.55
C LEU A 13 3.96 15.50 8.27
N SER A 14 4.09 15.59 9.60
CA SER A 14 4.70 14.55 10.42
C SER A 14 3.71 13.39 10.55
N LEU A 15 3.93 12.31 9.79
CA LEU A 15 3.16 11.07 9.87
C LEU A 15 3.57 10.30 11.14
N ALA A 16 2.64 10.17 12.08
CA ALA A 16 2.81 9.34 13.28
C ALA A 16 2.54 7.87 12.94
N PHE A 17 3.45 7.00 13.36
CA PHE A 17 3.50 5.57 13.00
C PHE A 17 2.72 4.70 13.99
N GLY A 18 1.69 4.04 13.49
CA GLY A 18 0.91 2.99 14.20
C GLY A 18 -0.35 2.66 13.41
N GLY A 19 -0.31 1.66 12.53
CA GLY A 19 -1.37 1.36 11.57
C GLY A 19 -1.69 2.57 10.70
N LEU A 20 -0.83 2.88 9.71
CA LEU A 20 -0.88 4.14 8.97
C LEU A 20 -2.16 4.23 8.14
N GLY A 21 -3.22 4.80 8.72
CA GLY A 21 -4.34 5.34 7.95
C GLY A 21 -3.87 6.61 7.26
N ILE A 22 -3.83 6.61 5.93
CA ILE A 22 -3.56 7.80 5.12
C ILE A 22 -4.89 8.26 4.53
N ALA A 23 -5.28 9.49 4.87
CA ALA A 23 -6.43 10.16 4.26
C ALA A 23 -5.93 11.25 3.29
N LEU A 24 -6.30 11.15 2.02
CA LEU A 24 -5.89 12.09 0.96
C LEU A 24 -7.09 12.59 0.16
N PRO A 25 -7.06 13.81 -0.41
CA PRO A 25 -8.13 14.29 -1.27
C PRO A 25 -8.16 13.56 -2.61
N ALA A 26 -9.35 13.40 -3.18
CA ALA A 26 -9.47 12.93 -4.56
C ALA A 26 -8.72 13.84 -5.54
N GLY A 27 -8.07 13.24 -6.54
CA GLY A 27 -7.36 13.93 -7.61
C GLY A 27 -5.87 14.13 -7.40
N GLU A 28 -5.32 13.79 -6.23
CA GLU A 28 -3.87 13.71 -6.01
C GLU A 28 -3.22 12.82 -7.06
N LYS A 29 -2.09 13.24 -7.62
CA LYS A 29 -1.44 12.55 -8.73
C LYS A 29 -0.19 11.82 -8.27
N ASP A 30 0.11 10.73 -8.98
CA ASP A 30 1.35 9.95 -8.80
C ASP A 30 1.58 9.54 -7.34
N PHE A 31 0.51 9.16 -6.63
CA PHE A 31 0.59 8.76 -5.24
C PHE A 31 1.32 7.42 -5.12
N HIS A 32 2.45 7.44 -4.42
CA HIS A 32 3.24 6.25 -4.13
C HIS A 32 2.72 5.57 -2.87
N LEU A 33 2.23 4.33 -3.01
CA LEU A 33 1.78 3.55 -1.85
C LEU A 33 2.97 3.27 -0.93
N PRO A 34 2.99 3.78 0.32
CA PRO A 34 4.10 3.58 1.23
C PRO A 34 3.92 2.26 2.00
N ILE A 35 3.81 1.16 1.26
CA ILE A 35 3.79 -0.20 1.81
C ILE A 35 5.24 -0.57 2.10
N ARG A 36 5.52 -1.06 3.31
CA ARG A 36 6.86 -1.49 3.68
C ARG A 36 7.14 -2.85 3.06
N THR A 37 7.55 -2.82 1.82
CA THR A 37 8.01 -4.00 1.10
C THR A 37 9.46 -4.26 1.49
N ASP A 38 9.76 -5.49 1.92
CA ASP A 38 11.11 -6.01 1.74
C ASP A 38 11.41 -6.10 0.24
N LYS A 39 12.67 -6.33 -0.18
CA LYS A 39 13.05 -6.45 -1.60
C LYS A 39 12.39 -7.66 -2.33
N ASP A 40 11.46 -8.32 -1.66
CA ASP A 40 11.07 -9.71 -1.83
C ASP A 40 9.53 -9.81 -1.97
N VAL A 41 8.94 -8.87 -2.72
CA VAL A 41 7.49 -8.82 -3.00
C VAL A 41 7.11 -9.80 -4.11
N LYS A 42 6.14 -10.66 -3.83
CA LYS A 42 5.49 -11.53 -4.82
C LYS A 42 4.31 -10.85 -5.51
N ALA A 43 3.49 -10.16 -4.72
CA ALA A 43 2.28 -9.50 -5.17
C ALA A 43 1.87 -8.37 -4.21
N PHE A 44 1.10 -7.41 -4.70
CA PHE A 44 0.34 -6.48 -3.85
C PHE A 44 -1.09 -6.97 -3.70
N THR A 45 -1.71 -6.64 -2.58
CA THR A 45 -3.11 -6.95 -2.31
C THR A 45 -3.83 -5.68 -1.89
N ARG A 46 -5.14 -5.64 -2.19
CA ARG A 46 -6.02 -4.63 -1.63
C ARG A 46 -7.33 -5.25 -1.17
N GLU A 47 -7.82 -4.79 -0.02
CA GLU A 47 -9.10 -5.18 0.55
C GLU A 47 -9.99 -3.95 0.72
N PHE A 48 -11.15 -3.99 0.09
CA PHE A 48 -12.13 -2.90 0.15
C PHE A 48 -13.02 -3.05 1.38
N ALA A 49 -13.67 -1.96 1.79
CA ALA A 49 -14.59 -1.96 2.94
C ALA A 49 -15.75 -2.97 2.84
N ASN A 50 -16.10 -3.42 1.63
CA ASN A 50 -17.12 -4.46 1.40
C ASN A 50 -16.56 -5.89 1.45
N GLY A 51 -15.31 -6.08 1.86
CA GLY A 51 -14.62 -7.36 1.97
C GLY A 51 -14.09 -7.94 0.66
N LYS A 52 -14.33 -7.27 -0.49
CA LYS A 52 -13.74 -7.72 -1.76
C LYS A 52 -12.23 -7.56 -1.72
N LYS A 53 -11.53 -8.54 -2.28
CA LYS A 53 -10.08 -8.55 -2.38
C LYS A 53 -9.62 -8.60 -3.83
N GLU A 54 -8.52 -7.91 -4.08
CA GLU A 54 -7.85 -7.96 -5.37
C GLU A 54 -6.35 -8.14 -5.18
N THR A 55 -5.71 -8.80 -6.15
CA THR A 55 -4.27 -9.10 -6.14
C THR A 55 -3.61 -8.58 -7.40
N TRP A 56 -2.48 -7.91 -7.25
CA TRP A 56 -1.60 -7.48 -8.32
C TRP A 56 -0.33 -8.35 -8.31
N SER A 57 -0.24 -9.30 -9.23
CA SER A 57 0.93 -10.19 -9.31
C SER A 57 2.10 -9.51 -10.00
N LEU A 58 3.33 -9.73 -9.50
CA LEU A 58 4.57 -9.29 -10.17
C LEU A 58 5.14 -10.36 -11.12
N THR A 59 4.58 -11.56 -11.09
CA THR A 59 4.97 -12.72 -11.90
C THR A 59 3.74 -13.47 -12.44
N GLY A 60 3.96 -14.37 -13.40
CA GLY A 60 2.90 -15.24 -13.93
C GLY A 60 1.97 -14.58 -14.97
N PRO A 61 0.88 -15.27 -15.34
CA PRO A 61 0.00 -14.86 -16.45
C PRO A 61 -0.82 -13.59 -16.18
N ASN A 62 -1.01 -13.23 -14.91
CA ASN A 62 -1.70 -12.02 -14.47
C ASN A 62 -0.74 -10.91 -14.03
N LYS A 63 0.53 -10.98 -14.47
CA LYS A 63 1.53 -9.98 -14.13
C LYS A 63 1.07 -8.57 -14.54
N GLY A 64 1.22 -7.62 -13.63
CA GLY A 64 1.03 -6.19 -13.93
C GLY A 64 -0.43 -5.75 -14.04
N GLY A 65 -1.36 -6.46 -13.41
CA GLY A 65 -2.76 -6.06 -13.31
C GLY A 65 -3.46 -6.65 -12.10
N TRP A 66 -4.50 -5.97 -11.65
CA TRP A 66 -5.40 -6.44 -10.61
C TRP A 66 -6.26 -7.58 -11.12
N VAL A 67 -6.38 -8.62 -10.30
CA VAL A 67 -7.36 -9.69 -10.45
C VAL A 67 -8.20 -9.81 -9.20
N ASP A 68 -9.48 -10.10 -9.36
CA ASP A 68 -10.37 -10.41 -8.25
C ASP A 68 -10.11 -11.83 -7.67
N GLU A 69 -10.82 -12.17 -6.60
CA GLU A 69 -10.74 -13.48 -5.93
C GLU A 69 -11.10 -14.66 -6.84
N LYS A 70 -11.76 -14.41 -7.98
CA LYS A 70 -12.11 -15.42 -9.00
C LYS A 70 -11.09 -15.48 -10.13
N GLY A 71 -10.01 -14.69 -10.05
CA GLY A 71 -8.97 -14.60 -11.07
C GLY A 71 -9.37 -13.78 -12.29
N LYS A 72 -10.47 -13.03 -12.23
CA LYS A 72 -10.91 -12.16 -13.33
C LYS A 72 -10.14 -10.84 -13.28
N LYS A 73 -9.66 -10.39 -14.45
CA LYS A 73 -8.99 -9.10 -14.57
C LYS A 73 -9.92 -7.94 -14.21
N VAL A 74 -9.38 -7.01 -13.42
CA VAL A 74 -10.01 -5.75 -13.03
C VAL A 74 -9.28 -4.60 -13.73
N ASP A 75 -9.96 -3.48 -13.93
CA ASP A 75 -9.30 -2.30 -14.48
C ASP A 75 -8.11 -1.89 -13.62
N SER A 76 -6.97 -1.76 -14.29
CA SER A 76 -5.65 -1.53 -13.72
C SER A 76 -5.00 -0.28 -14.32
N SER A 77 -5.71 0.43 -15.20
CA SER A 77 -5.19 1.56 -15.95
C SER A 77 -4.69 2.71 -15.07
N ASN A 78 -5.22 2.84 -13.85
CA ASN A 78 -4.83 3.84 -12.86
C ASN A 78 -3.57 3.49 -12.06
N PHE A 79 -2.98 2.31 -12.26
CA PHE A 79 -1.87 1.82 -11.45
C PHE A 79 -0.61 1.61 -12.31
N VAL A 80 0.56 1.85 -11.70
CA VAL A 80 1.86 1.57 -12.30
C VAL A 80 2.76 0.95 -11.26
N PHE A 81 3.35 -0.19 -11.59
CA PHE A 81 4.42 -0.75 -10.79
C PHE A 81 5.74 -0.04 -11.12
N LYS A 82 6.40 0.48 -10.08
CA LYS A 82 7.75 1.04 -10.14
C LYS A 82 8.67 0.08 -9.39
N ALA A 83 9.56 -0.57 -10.14
CA ALA A 83 10.55 -1.47 -9.58
C ALA A 83 11.47 -0.72 -8.57
N PRO A 84 11.95 -1.39 -7.51
CA PRO A 84 11.83 -2.83 -7.29
C PRO A 84 10.53 -3.29 -6.61
N ASP A 85 9.77 -2.40 -5.97
CA ASP A 85 8.80 -2.81 -4.96
C ASP A 85 7.68 -1.80 -4.67
N SER A 86 7.46 -0.80 -5.54
CA SER A 86 6.44 0.23 -5.30
C SER A 86 5.29 0.16 -6.29
N LEU A 87 4.06 0.33 -5.82
CA LEU A 87 2.89 0.55 -6.65
C LEU A 87 2.46 2.02 -6.55
N THR A 88 2.33 2.68 -7.69
CA THR A 88 1.89 4.07 -7.81
C THR A 88 0.47 4.14 -8.36
N ILE A 89 -0.36 4.96 -7.73
CA ILE A 89 -1.69 5.33 -8.22
C ILE A 89 -1.54 6.64 -9.01
N LYS A 90 -1.83 6.61 -10.31
CA LYS A 90 -1.62 7.75 -11.21
C LYS A 90 -2.46 8.96 -10.79
N LYS A 91 -3.71 8.73 -10.38
CA LYS A 91 -4.61 9.75 -9.86
C LYS A 91 -5.57 9.15 -8.85
N LEU A 92 -5.57 9.63 -7.60
CA LEU A 92 -6.46 9.15 -6.55
C LEU A 92 -7.92 9.43 -6.87
N SER A 93 -8.77 8.42 -6.64
CA SER A 93 -10.22 8.49 -6.70
C SER A 93 -10.81 7.76 -5.50
N LYS A 94 -12.10 7.99 -5.22
CA LYS A 94 -12.79 7.30 -4.10
C LYS A 94 -12.75 5.78 -4.22
N ALA A 95 -12.72 5.26 -5.46
CA ALA A 95 -12.63 3.83 -5.74
C ALA A 95 -11.27 3.22 -5.35
N ASP A 96 -10.24 4.04 -5.13
CA ASP A 96 -8.92 3.58 -4.69
C ASP A 96 -8.83 3.44 -3.16
N SER A 97 -9.89 3.77 -2.42
CA SER A 97 -9.92 3.60 -0.96
C SER A 97 -9.98 2.12 -0.60
N ALA A 98 -8.93 1.61 0.04
CA ALA A 98 -8.79 0.21 0.42
C ALA A 98 -7.65 0.07 1.44
N TYR A 99 -7.62 -1.06 2.13
CA TYR A 99 -6.44 -1.53 2.84
C TYR A 99 -5.49 -2.19 1.84
N TYR A 100 -4.30 -1.63 1.65
CA TYR A 100 -3.27 -2.17 0.76
C TYR A 100 -2.19 -2.89 1.56
N ASP A 101 -1.77 -4.06 1.09
CA ASP A 101 -0.67 -4.82 1.69
C ASP A 101 0.09 -5.58 0.60
N TYR A 102 1.05 -6.40 0.99
CA TYR A 102 1.82 -7.23 0.07
C TYR A 102 1.94 -8.68 0.53
N VAL A 103 2.21 -9.56 -0.42
CA VAL A 103 2.58 -10.95 -0.18
C VAL A 103 4.08 -11.08 -0.45
N SER A 104 4.84 -11.51 0.55
CA SER A 104 6.27 -11.81 0.39
C SER A 104 6.48 -13.08 -0.46
N ILE A 105 7.62 -13.20 -1.12
CA ILE A 105 8.08 -14.45 -1.73
C ILE A 105 8.46 -15.48 -0.68
N HIS A 106 8.83 -15.03 0.53
CA HIS A 106 9.15 -15.91 1.65
C HIS A 106 7.87 -16.32 2.37
N GLU A 107 7.76 -17.61 2.68
CA GLU A 107 6.67 -18.08 3.54
C GLU A 107 6.87 -17.54 4.97
N PRO A 108 5.78 -17.25 5.71
CA PRO A 108 5.88 -16.92 7.12
C PRO A 108 6.64 -18.04 7.83
N VAL A 109 7.77 -17.72 8.46
CA VAL A 109 8.51 -18.69 9.25
C VAL A 109 7.60 -19.11 10.40
N ASN A 110 7.10 -20.35 10.36
CA ASN A 110 6.43 -20.92 11.52
C ASN A 110 7.49 -21.07 12.62
N PRO A 111 7.41 -20.31 13.71
CA PRO A 111 8.45 -20.30 14.74
C PRO A 111 8.58 -21.63 15.49
N GLY A 112 7.70 -22.60 15.24
CA GLY A 112 7.64 -23.84 15.99
C GLY A 112 7.21 -23.62 17.43
N THR A 113 7.43 -24.62 18.29
CA THR A 113 7.19 -24.47 19.73
C THR A 113 8.28 -23.59 20.31
N LEU A 114 7.90 -22.39 20.76
CA LEU A 114 8.82 -21.48 21.42
C LEU A 114 9.30 -22.06 22.77
N PRO A 115 10.57 -21.84 23.16
CA PRO A 115 11.03 -22.16 24.51
C PRO A 115 10.16 -21.47 25.57
N PRO A 116 10.03 -22.05 26.79
CA PRO A 116 9.30 -21.40 27.88
C PRO A 116 9.81 -19.98 28.15
N GLY A 117 8.91 -19.00 28.18
CA GLY A 117 9.24 -17.60 28.45
C GLY A 117 9.67 -16.78 27.23
N VAL A 118 9.67 -17.36 26.02
CA VAL A 118 9.91 -16.62 24.77
C VAL A 118 8.57 -16.24 24.14
N HIS A 119 8.42 -14.97 23.79
CA HIS A 119 7.31 -14.44 23.02
C HIS A 119 7.83 -13.91 21.68
N ILE A 120 7.00 -14.00 20.64
CA ILE A 120 7.24 -13.29 19.39
C ILE A 120 6.50 -11.97 19.50
N ASP A 121 7.25 -10.88 19.40
CA ASP A 121 6.63 -9.57 19.29
C ASP A 121 5.78 -9.54 18.01
N PRO A 122 4.51 -9.07 18.08
CA PRO A 122 3.70 -8.95 16.89
C PRO A 122 4.44 -8.09 15.87
N GLY A 123 4.64 -8.65 14.68
CA GLY A 123 5.26 -7.93 13.57
C GLY A 123 4.52 -6.63 13.32
N MET A 124 5.25 -5.56 13.04
CA MET A 124 4.65 -4.29 12.65
C MET A 124 3.79 -4.54 11.39
N PRO A 125 2.53 -4.07 11.35
CA PRO A 125 1.68 -4.27 10.17
C PRO A 125 2.38 -3.67 8.93
N SER A 126 2.51 -4.48 7.89
CA SER A 126 3.13 -4.12 6.62
C SER A 126 2.24 -3.25 5.74
N GLY A 127 0.92 -3.44 5.87
CA GLY A 127 -0.08 -2.77 5.08
C GLY A 127 -0.50 -1.38 5.57
N ILE A 128 -1.28 -0.71 4.74
CA ILE A 128 -1.70 0.67 4.88
C ILE A 128 -3.19 0.83 4.57
N ASP A 129 -3.91 1.58 5.38
CA ASP A 129 -5.29 1.94 5.08
C ASP A 129 -5.30 3.28 4.30
N LEU A 130 -5.74 3.26 3.04
CA LEU A 130 -5.89 4.46 2.23
C LEU A 130 -7.36 4.86 2.17
N THR A 131 -7.65 6.07 2.63
CA THR A 131 -8.95 6.73 2.48
C THR A 131 -8.84 7.92 1.53
N VAL A 132 -9.70 7.99 0.52
CA VAL A 132 -9.75 9.12 -0.43
C VAL A 132 -11.02 9.96 -0.19
N ASN A 133 -10.85 11.20 0.25
CA ASN A 133 -11.92 12.13 0.63
C ASN A 133 -12.52 12.90 -0.56
#